data_AF-A0A3Q9QSX3-F1
#
_entry.id   AF-A0A3Q9QSX3-F1
#
_cell.length_a   1.000
_cell.length_b   1.000
_cell.length_c   1.000
_cell.angle_alpha   90.00
_cell.angle_beta   90.00
_cell.angle_gamma   90.00
#
_symmetry.space_group_name_H-M   'P 1'
#
loop_
_entity.id
_entity.type
_entity.pdbx_description
1 polymer ?
#
loop_
_entity_poly.entity_id
_entity_poly.type
_entity_poly.pdbx_seq_one_letter_code
_entity_poly.pdbx_strand_id
1 'polypeptide(L)'
;MTLVQEVNVEQIRSHVESIKEFQTFAKELFVSVGEEAKRRLSLRYEGVGYKYQLVRLPEVIAKFEKEYGVAPIIGWVAMSFAGHDQPRVHIGTLLNYGTWPITYTVGFHLLEDEYQQVTTEVHRVDWDELVGLQTTYQYSKPNGEHMFNSQDIELDLQLLTESKEKMVQQIVKYYEQGVPIVEKLKIRDRRILI
;
A
#
# COMPACT_ATOMS: atom_id res chain seq x y z
N MET A 1 1.51 -42.10 -26.34
CA MET A 1 0.75 -42.22 -25.08
C MET A 1 0.54 -40.82 -24.55
N THR A 2 -0.69 -40.32 -24.63
CA THR A 2 -1.06 -39.01 -24.08
C THR A 2 -1.37 -39.24 -22.60
N LEU A 3 -0.51 -38.75 -21.70
CA LEU A 3 -0.80 -38.68 -20.27
C LEU A 3 -1.92 -37.66 -20.11
N VAL A 4 -3.17 -38.14 -20.11
CA VAL A 4 -4.30 -37.33 -19.63
C VAL A 4 -4.12 -37.27 -18.12
N GLN A 5 -3.52 -36.19 -17.64
CA GLN A 5 -3.46 -35.88 -16.22
C GLN A 5 -4.92 -35.76 -15.74
N GLU A 6 -5.38 -36.69 -14.92
CA GLU A 6 -6.71 -36.59 -14.31
C GLU A 6 -6.74 -35.32 -13.45
N VAL A 7 -7.46 -34.32 -13.95
CA VAL A 7 -7.62 -33.05 -13.29
C VAL A 7 -8.49 -33.26 -12.06
N ASN A 8 -7.90 -33.15 -10.86
CA ASN A 8 -8.64 -33.23 -9.61
C ASN A 8 -9.48 -31.96 -9.40
N VAL A 9 -10.74 -32.04 -9.81
CA VAL A 9 -11.71 -30.93 -9.79
C VAL A 9 -11.95 -30.40 -8.36
N GLU A 10 -11.86 -31.24 -7.33
CA GLU A 10 -12.08 -30.84 -5.93
C GLU A 10 -10.90 -30.03 -5.38
N GLN A 11 -9.67 -30.40 -5.73
CA GLN A 11 -8.48 -29.60 -5.40
C GLN A 11 -8.52 -28.24 -6.11
N ILE A 12 -8.92 -28.20 -7.38
CA ILE A 12 -9.05 -26.93 -8.11
C ILE A 12 -10.17 -26.07 -7.50
N ARG A 13 -11.30 -26.67 -7.12
CA ARG A 13 -12.43 -25.93 -6.53
C ARG A 13 -12.08 -25.34 -5.17
N SER A 14 -11.56 -26.17 -4.25
CA SER A 14 -11.13 -25.71 -2.92
C SER A 14 -10.05 -24.63 -3.01
N HIS A 15 -9.14 -24.76 -3.97
CA HIS A 15 -8.14 -23.75 -4.24
C HIS A 15 -8.75 -22.44 -4.76
N VAL A 16 -9.64 -22.50 -5.77
CA VAL A 16 -10.34 -21.31 -6.29
C VAL A 16 -11.21 -20.63 -5.22
N GLU A 17 -11.86 -21.39 -4.36
CA GLU A 17 -12.64 -20.89 -3.21
C GLU A 17 -11.73 -20.17 -2.21
N SER A 18 -10.59 -20.77 -1.83
CA SER A 18 -9.63 -20.15 -0.92
C SER A 18 -9.07 -18.81 -1.42
N ILE A 19 -8.88 -18.66 -2.73
CA ILE A 19 -8.44 -17.39 -3.33
C ILE A 19 -9.55 -16.34 -3.25
N LYS A 20 -10.80 -16.71 -3.57
CA LYS A 20 -11.95 -15.78 -3.52
C LYS A 20 -12.21 -15.32 -2.10
N GLU A 21 -12.15 -16.24 -1.15
CA GLU A 21 -12.22 -15.96 0.29
C GLU A 21 -11.10 -15.01 0.70
N PHE A 22 -9.87 -15.32 0.29
CA PHE A 22 -8.72 -14.47 0.56
C PHE A 22 -8.84 -13.07 -0.06
N GLN A 23 -9.32 -12.95 -1.30
CA GLN A 23 -9.55 -11.66 -1.97
C GLN A 23 -10.64 -10.84 -1.28
N THR A 24 -11.69 -11.52 -0.81
CA THR A 24 -12.76 -10.89 -0.04
C THR A 24 -12.21 -10.36 1.28
N PHE A 25 -11.43 -11.19 1.98
CA PHE A 25 -10.71 -10.80 3.19
C PHE A 25 -9.79 -9.60 2.96
N ALA A 26 -8.93 -9.63 1.94
CA ALA A 26 -7.99 -8.55 1.65
C ALA A 26 -8.72 -7.23 1.34
N LYS A 27 -9.84 -7.31 0.60
CA LYS A 27 -10.71 -6.16 0.34
C LYS A 27 -11.27 -5.58 1.63
N GLU A 28 -11.87 -6.42 2.47
CA GLU A 28 -12.49 -5.99 3.73
C GLU A 28 -11.46 -5.39 4.69
N LEU A 29 -10.27 -6.00 4.77
CA LEU A 29 -9.14 -5.47 5.53
C LEU A 29 -8.79 -4.06 5.07
N PHE A 30 -8.54 -3.87 3.76
CA PHE A 30 -8.11 -2.57 3.24
C PHE A 30 -9.17 -1.48 3.31
N VAL A 31 -10.45 -1.83 3.05
CA VAL A 31 -11.56 -0.88 3.24
C VAL A 31 -11.62 -0.47 4.71
N SER A 32 -11.56 -1.43 5.64
CA SER A 32 -11.60 -1.12 7.08
C SER A 32 -10.42 -0.26 7.54
N VAL A 33 -9.21 -0.55 7.06
CA VAL A 33 -8.01 0.26 7.33
C VAL A 33 -8.16 1.68 6.78
N GLY A 34 -8.59 1.82 5.53
CA GLY A 34 -8.77 3.11 4.86
C GLY A 34 -9.84 3.98 5.53
N GLU A 35 -10.98 3.38 5.89
CA GLU A 35 -12.06 4.07 6.61
C GLU A 35 -11.61 4.56 7.99
N GLU A 36 -10.94 3.71 8.75
CA GLU A 36 -10.49 4.06 10.10
C GLU A 36 -9.36 5.10 10.07
N ALA A 37 -8.40 4.97 9.15
CA ALA A 37 -7.35 5.99 8.96
C ALA A 37 -7.95 7.33 8.53
N LYS A 38 -8.88 7.33 7.56
CA LYS A 38 -9.61 8.54 7.15
C LYS A 38 -10.33 9.15 8.34
N ARG A 39 -11.08 8.37 9.11
CA ARG A 39 -11.84 8.85 10.28
C ARG A 39 -10.93 9.58 11.27
N ARG A 40 -9.74 9.04 11.58
CA ARG A 40 -8.77 9.67 12.49
C ARG A 40 -8.19 10.95 11.91
N LEU A 41 -7.79 10.93 10.64
CA LEU A 41 -7.15 12.06 9.99
C LEU A 41 -8.13 13.22 9.73
N SER A 42 -9.39 12.91 9.42
CA SER A 42 -10.44 13.91 9.20
C SER A 42 -10.79 14.74 10.45
N LEU A 43 -10.32 14.35 11.63
CA LEU A 43 -10.43 15.18 12.84
C LEU A 43 -9.54 16.43 12.79
N ARG A 44 -8.48 16.41 11.98
CA ARG A 44 -7.47 17.48 11.89
C ARG A 44 -7.26 18.02 10.48
N TYR A 45 -7.54 17.19 9.46
CA TYR A 45 -7.25 17.51 8.07
C TYR A 45 -8.54 17.38 7.24
N GLU A 46 -9.07 18.50 6.78
CA GLU A 46 -10.24 18.54 5.91
C GLU A 46 -9.89 17.99 4.52
N GLY A 47 -10.78 17.19 3.91
CA GLY A 47 -10.60 16.70 2.53
C GLY A 47 -9.70 15.47 2.39
N VAL A 48 -9.35 14.79 3.49
CA VAL A 48 -8.66 13.48 3.44
C VAL A 48 -9.54 12.46 2.71
N GLY A 49 -8.97 11.81 1.69
CA GLY A 49 -9.59 10.71 0.96
C GLY A 49 -8.78 9.43 1.09
N TYR A 50 -9.39 8.31 0.70
CA TYR A 50 -8.67 7.08 0.45
C TYR A 50 -9.21 6.41 -0.80
N LYS A 51 -8.36 5.63 -1.47
CA LYS A 51 -8.76 4.73 -2.55
C LYS A 51 -8.23 3.36 -2.27
N TYR A 52 -9.10 2.39 -2.47
CA TYR A 52 -8.75 0.99 -2.51
C TYR A 52 -8.76 0.54 -3.97
N GLN A 53 -7.75 -0.24 -4.37
CA GLN A 53 -7.75 -0.85 -5.68
C GLN A 53 -7.18 -2.26 -5.62
N LEU A 54 -7.84 -3.15 -6.36
CA LEU A 54 -7.29 -4.44 -6.72
C LEU A 54 -6.52 -4.30 -8.02
N VAL A 55 -5.25 -4.71 -8.01
CA VAL A 55 -4.40 -4.68 -9.20
C VAL A 55 -3.88 -6.09 -9.47
N ARG A 56 -3.97 -6.48 -10.74
CA ARG A 56 -3.31 -7.67 -11.25
C ARG A 56 -1.91 -7.27 -11.70
N LEU A 57 -0.88 -7.64 -10.95
CA LEU A 57 0.51 -7.44 -11.35
C LEU A 57 0.98 -8.70 -12.11
N PRO A 58 1.18 -8.65 -13.44
CA PRO A 58 1.46 -9.84 -14.25
C PRO A 58 2.68 -10.64 -13.78
N GLU A 59 3.71 -9.98 -13.27
CA GLU A 59 4.93 -10.64 -12.79
C GLU A 59 4.71 -11.41 -11.49
N VAL A 60 3.96 -10.82 -10.54
CA VAL A 60 3.59 -11.52 -9.29
C VAL A 60 2.64 -12.67 -9.61
N ILE A 61 1.70 -12.44 -10.55
CA ILE A 61 0.79 -13.48 -11.02
C ILE A 61 1.57 -14.64 -11.61
N ALA A 62 2.52 -14.39 -12.51
CA ALA A 62 3.32 -15.44 -13.13
C ALA A 62 4.17 -16.22 -12.11
N LYS A 63 4.77 -15.54 -11.12
CA LYS A 63 5.53 -16.21 -10.04
C LYS A 63 4.62 -17.15 -9.24
N PHE A 64 3.47 -16.65 -8.81
CA PHE A 64 2.51 -17.42 -8.02
C PHE A 64 1.86 -18.56 -8.79
N GLU A 65 1.44 -18.32 -10.04
CA GLU A 65 0.87 -19.36 -10.90
C GLU A 65 1.88 -20.49 -11.17
N LYS A 66 3.17 -20.15 -11.29
CA LYS A 66 4.24 -21.15 -11.43
C LYS A 66 4.46 -21.97 -10.16
N GLU A 67 4.43 -21.35 -8.99
CA GLU A 67 4.79 -21.99 -7.72
C GLU A 67 3.59 -22.67 -7.04
N TYR A 68 2.39 -22.13 -7.22
CA TYR A 68 1.17 -22.52 -6.53
C TYR A 68 -0.02 -22.82 -7.46
N GLY A 69 0.13 -22.67 -8.79
CA GLY A 69 -0.92 -22.97 -9.78
C GLY A 69 -1.97 -21.86 -9.98
N VAL A 70 -1.97 -20.85 -9.11
CA VAL A 70 -2.85 -19.68 -9.18
C VAL A 70 -2.21 -18.50 -8.45
N ALA A 71 -2.64 -17.27 -8.75
CA ALA A 71 -2.16 -16.08 -8.05
C ALA A 71 -3.24 -15.31 -7.28
N PRO A 72 -2.92 -14.80 -6.08
CA PRO A 72 -3.77 -13.82 -5.41
C PRO A 72 -3.77 -12.51 -6.22
N ILE A 73 -4.90 -11.79 -6.17
CA ILE A 73 -4.93 -10.40 -6.65
C ILE A 73 -4.34 -9.53 -5.54
N ILE A 74 -3.47 -8.61 -5.93
CA ILE A 74 -2.79 -7.72 -5.00
C ILE A 74 -3.71 -6.55 -4.72
N GLY A 75 -4.14 -6.43 -3.47
CA GLY A 75 -4.86 -5.26 -2.99
C GLY A 75 -3.89 -4.23 -2.43
N TRP A 76 -4.24 -2.95 -2.61
CA TRP A 76 -3.63 -1.86 -1.87
C TRP A 76 -4.68 -0.84 -1.47
N VAL A 77 -4.38 -0.09 -0.40
CA VAL A 77 -5.09 1.13 -0.03
C VAL A 77 -4.11 2.29 -0.03
N ALA A 78 -4.54 3.44 -0.55
CA ALA A 78 -3.75 4.65 -0.48
C ALA A 78 -4.57 5.81 0.10
N MET A 79 -3.97 6.55 1.02
CA MET A 79 -4.53 7.78 1.58
C MET A 79 -4.06 8.98 0.78
N SER A 80 -4.98 9.83 0.33
CA SER A 80 -4.64 11.06 -0.38
C SER A 80 -4.45 12.24 0.57
N PHE A 81 -3.54 13.14 0.20
CA PHE A 81 -3.41 14.41 0.89
C PHE A 81 -4.49 15.40 0.44
N ALA A 82 -5.06 16.12 1.40
CA ALA A 82 -6.09 17.12 1.11
C ALA A 82 -5.62 18.12 0.05
N GLY A 83 -6.42 18.31 -1.01
CA GLY A 83 -6.10 19.25 -2.09
C GLY A 83 -4.97 18.83 -3.02
N HIS A 84 -4.52 17.57 -2.95
CA HIS A 84 -3.63 16.96 -3.96
C HIS A 84 -4.34 15.84 -4.69
N ASP A 85 -3.96 15.66 -5.95
CA ASP A 85 -4.34 14.48 -6.70
C ASP A 85 -3.63 13.25 -6.11
N GLN A 86 -4.41 12.20 -5.86
CA GLN A 86 -3.95 11.03 -5.11
C GLN A 86 -2.73 10.33 -5.72
N PRO A 87 -2.65 10.11 -7.04
CA PRO A 87 -1.49 9.44 -7.64
C PRO A 87 -0.19 10.23 -7.45
N ARG A 88 -0.27 11.55 -7.24
CA ARG A 88 0.92 12.41 -7.16
C ARG A 88 1.63 12.29 -5.81
N VAL A 89 0.85 12.27 -4.73
CA VAL A 89 1.36 12.11 -3.36
C VAL A 89 0.36 11.36 -2.50
N HIS A 90 0.79 10.27 -1.85
CA HIS A 90 -0.09 9.46 -1.01
C HIS A 90 0.65 8.64 0.04
N ILE A 91 -0.11 8.11 1.01
CA ILE A 91 0.36 7.05 1.91
C ILE A 91 -0.15 5.72 1.36
N GLY A 92 0.74 4.88 0.83
CA GLY A 92 0.39 3.55 0.31
C GLY A 92 0.49 2.48 1.39
N THR A 93 -0.42 1.51 1.37
CA THR A 93 -0.30 0.25 2.11
C THR A 93 -0.54 -0.92 1.17
N LEU A 94 0.38 -1.88 1.19
CA LEU A 94 0.42 -3.00 0.26
C LEU A 94 0.58 -4.31 1.04
N LEU A 95 -0.15 -5.35 0.64
CA LEU A 95 0.13 -6.73 1.08
C LEU A 95 1.21 -7.33 0.17
N ASN A 96 2.25 -7.87 0.79
CA ASN A 96 3.37 -8.51 0.14
C ASN A 96 3.18 -10.02 0.20
N TYR A 97 2.96 -10.60 -0.98
CA TYR A 97 2.67 -12.01 -1.15
C TYR A 97 3.94 -12.84 -1.40
N GLY A 98 5.12 -12.23 -1.44
CA GLY A 98 6.35 -12.90 -1.87
C GLY A 98 6.78 -14.09 -1.02
N THR A 99 6.32 -14.16 0.23
CA THR A 99 6.68 -15.15 1.26
C THR A 99 5.47 -15.45 2.16
N TRP A 100 5.38 -16.66 2.71
CA TRP A 100 4.49 -16.98 3.83
C TRP A 100 5.29 -16.97 5.15
N PRO A 101 4.81 -16.36 6.24
CA PRO A 101 3.52 -15.64 6.37
C PRO A 101 3.46 -14.37 5.51
N ILE A 102 2.23 -13.97 5.11
CA ILE A 102 2.00 -12.75 4.31
C ILE A 102 2.53 -11.55 5.10
N THR A 103 3.24 -10.66 4.42
CA THR A 103 3.72 -9.41 5.01
C THR A 103 2.97 -8.21 4.44
N TYR A 104 3.17 -7.04 5.01
CA TYR A 104 2.68 -5.78 4.48
C TYR A 104 3.69 -4.66 4.71
N THR A 105 3.57 -3.61 3.90
CA THR A 105 4.35 -2.37 4.04
C THR A 105 3.43 -1.17 4.00
N VAL A 106 3.77 -0.14 4.77
CA VAL A 106 3.15 1.19 4.72
C VAL A 106 4.22 2.20 4.31
N GLY A 107 3.93 3.16 3.44
CA GLY A 107 4.94 4.14 3.05
C GLY A 107 4.41 5.43 2.46
N PHE A 108 5.27 6.44 2.45
CA PHE A 108 5.04 7.74 1.82
C PHE A 108 5.54 7.73 0.37
N HIS A 109 4.63 7.97 -0.58
CA HIS A 109 4.87 7.81 -2.01
C HIS A 109 4.68 9.14 -2.74
N LEU A 110 5.59 9.44 -3.67
CA LEU A 110 5.65 10.68 -4.45
C LEU A 110 5.94 10.33 -5.91
N LEU A 111 5.28 10.97 -6.87
CA LEU A 111 5.77 10.97 -8.25
C LEU A 111 7.11 11.73 -8.35
N GLU A 112 7.90 11.38 -9.36
CA GLU A 112 9.22 11.96 -9.66
C GLU A 112 9.22 13.51 -9.62
N ASP A 113 8.24 14.15 -10.25
CA ASP A 113 8.13 15.60 -10.33
C ASP A 113 7.79 16.26 -8.99
N GLU A 114 7.01 15.61 -8.13
CA GLU A 114 6.79 16.05 -6.75
C GLU A 114 8.04 15.84 -5.90
N TYR A 115 8.68 14.65 -6.02
CA TYR A 115 9.88 14.31 -5.28
C TYR A 115 11.02 15.30 -5.51
N GLN A 116 11.27 15.68 -6.77
CA GLN A 116 12.31 16.66 -7.12
C GLN A 116 12.11 18.02 -6.44
N GLN A 117 10.87 18.39 -6.12
CA GLN A 117 10.56 19.66 -5.48
C GLN A 117 10.81 19.67 -3.97
N VAL A 118 10.73 18.51 -3.31
CA VAL A 118 10.80 18.36 -1.84
C VAL A 118 11.86 17.35 -1.39
N THR A 119 12.82 17.02 -2.26
CA THR A 119 13.87 16.04 -1.96
C THR A 119 14.61 16.36 -0.66
N THR A 120 14.90 17.64 -0.39
CA THR A 120 15.61 18.00 0.84
C THR A 120 14.76 17.75 2.08
N GLU A 121 13.47 18.04 2.00
CA GLU A 121 12.53 17.87 3.10
C GLU A 121 12.25 16.41 3.42
N VAL A 122 12.03 15.59 2.38
CA VAL A 122 11.71 14.18 2.57
C VAL A 122 12.88 13.40 3.20
N HIS A 123 14.13 13.79 2.88
CA HIS A 123 15.34 13.20 3.47
C HIS A 123 15.69 13.75 4.85
N ARG A 124 15.05 14.82 5.32
CA ARG A 124 15.21 15.34 6.69
C ARG A 124 14.31 14.63 7.70
N VAL A 125 13.29 13.92 7.23
CA VAL A 125 12.44 13.11 8.10
C VAL A 125 13.21 11.86 8.50
N ASP A 126 13.38 11.66 9.80
CA ASP A 126 13.82 10.37 10.33
C ASP A 126 12.64 9.40 10.30
N TRP A 127 12.44 8.78 9.13
CA TRP A 127 11.34 7.85 8.91
C TRP A 127 11.41 6.66 9.87
N ASP A 128 12.62 6.22 10.21
CA ASP A 128 12.83 5.05 11.06
C ASP A 128 12.38 5.33 12.50
N GLU A 129 12.80 6.45 13.07
CA GLU A 129 12.36 6.92 14.37
C GLU A 129 10.83 7.13 14.39
N LEU A 130 10.29 7.68 13.30
CA LEU A 130 8.88 8.00 13.18
C LEU A 130 7.98 6.76 13.32
N VAL A 131 8.26 5.76 12.51
CA VAL A 131 7.43 4.57 12.38
C VAL A 131 7.85 3.49 13.36
N GLY A 132 9.03 3.63 13.98
CA GLY A 132 9.62 2.66 14.89
C GLY A 132 10.10 1.38 14.19
N LEU A 133 10.32 1.46 12.87
CA LEU A 133 10.76 0.36 12.02
C LEU A 133 11.75 0.89 10.99
N GLN A 134 12.64 0.04 10.52
CA GLN A 134 13.54 0.41 9.42
C GLN A 134 12.73 0.79 8.18
N THR A 135 13.08 1.90 7.53
CA THR A 135 12.50 2.39 6.29
C THR A 135 13.42 2.06 5.13
N THR A 136 12.82 1.69 4.00
CA THR A 136 13.52 1.44 2.74
C THR A 136 13.08 2.45 1.69
N TYR A 137 14.06 3.02 1.01
CA TYR A 137 13.81 3.84 -0.18
C TYR A 137 13.79 2.94 -1.42
N GLN A 138 12.74 3.06 -2.23
CA GLN A 138 12.61 2.38 -3.51
C GLN A 138 12.08 3.34 -4.59
N TYR A 139 12.62 3.20 -5.80
CA TYR A 139 12.08 3.85 -6.99
C TYR A 139 11.35 2.84 -7.88
N SER A 140 10.06 3.08 -8.14
CA SER A 140 9.24 2.30 -9.08
C SER A 140 9.31 2.91 -10.47
N LYS A 141 10.19 2.40 -11.33
CA LYS A 141 10.29 2.82 -12.74
C LYS A 141 8.95 2.74 -13.50
N PRO A 142 8.11 1.68 -13.35
CA PRO A 142 6.84 1.60 -14.07
C PRO A 142 5.84 2.68 -13.69
N ASN A 143 5.86 3.14 -12.43
CA ASN A 143 4.93 4.15 -11.93
C ASN A 143 5.52 5.56 -11.87
N GLY A 144 6.86 5.69 -11.97
CA GLY A 144 7.56 6.96 -11.73
C GLY A 144 7.50 7.41 -10.28
N GLU A 145 7.40 6.48 -9.33
CA GLU A 145 7.17 6.77 -7.90
C GLU A 145 8.41 6.55 -7.04
N HIS A 146 8.72 7.53 -6.20
CA HIS A 146 9.63 7.44 -5.06
C HIS A 146 8.85 7.00 -3.83
N MET A 147 9.27 5.89 -3.22
CA MET A 147 8.58 5.27 -2.10
C MET A 147 9.50 5.18 -0.89
N PHE A 148 9.02 5.65 0.25
CA PHE A 148 9.67 5.54 1.56
C PHE A 148 8.82 4.59 2.42
N ASN A 149 9.08 3.28 2.27
CA ASN A 149 8.27 2.21 2.86
C ASN A 149 8.87 1.74 4.17
N SER A 150 8.03 1.36 5.13
CA SER A 150 8.44 0.50 6.23
C SER A 150 9.10 -0.77 5.68
N GLN A 151 9.91 -1.44 6.51
CA GLN A 151 10.26 -2.84 6.27
C GLN A 151 8.99 -3.71 6.19
N ASP A 152 9.16 -4.93 5.69
CA ASP A 152 8.08 -5.93 5.67
C ASP A 152 7.66 -6.29 7.10
N ILE A 153 6.36 -6.20 7.36
CA ILE A 153 5.75 -6.55 8.65
C ILE A 153 4.85 -7.75 8.45
N GLU A 154 5.00 -8.77 9.30
CA GLU A 154 4.11 -9.93 9.27
C GLU A 154 2.65 -9.54 9.56
N LEU A 155 1.73 -9.98 8.70
CA LEU A 155 0.31 -9.93 8.95
C LEU A 155 -0.08 -11.14 9.79
N ASP A 156 -0.20 -10.93 11.10
CA ASP A 156 -0.74 -11.94 11.99
C ASP A 156 -2.26 -12.01 11.82
N LEU A 157 -2.73 -13.11 11.21
CA LEU A 157 -4.15 -13.38 10.99
C LEU A 157 -4.88 -13.82 12.28
N GLN A 158 -4.16 -14.34 13.27
CA GLN A 158 -4.73 -14.67 14.59
C GLN A 158 -4.99 -13.42 15.42
N LEU A 159 -4.15 -12.39 15.24
CA LEU A 159 -4.25 -11.08 15.89
C LEU A 159 -4.68 -9.97 14.92
N LEU A 160 -5.62 -10.28 14.03
CA LEU A 160 -6.02 -9.39 12.93
C LEU A 160 -6.44 -7.98 13.38
N THR A 161 -7.13 -7.86 14.52
CA THR A 161 -7.52 -6.56 15.07
C THR A 161 -6.30 -5.71 15.45
N GLU A 162 -5.28 -6.33 16.05
CA GLU A 162 -4.03 -5.65 16.40
C GLU A 162 -3.21 -5.30 15.16
N SER A 163 -3.13 -6.23 14.20
CA SER A 163 -2.48 -5.99 12.90
C SER A 163 -3.11 -4.80 12.17
N LYS A 164 -4.45 -4.71 12.17
CA LYS A 164 -5.18 -3.57 11.60
C LYS A 164 -4.87 -2.27 12.33
N GLU A 165 -4.85 -2.28 13.65
CA GLU A 165 -4.53 -1.10 14.45
C GLU A 165 -3.11 -0.60 14.16
N LYS A 166 -2.13 -1.51 14.05
CA LYS A 166 -0.75 -1.17 13.67
C LYS A 166 -0.68 -0.52 12.28
N MET A 167 -1.37 -1.08 11.28
CA MET A 167 -1.47 -0.48 9.94
C MET A 167 -2.01 0.94 10.01
N VAL A 168 -3.15 1.14 10.68
CA VAL A 168 -3.78 2.46 10.83
C VAL A 168 -2.85 3.45 11.52
N GLN A 169 -2.18 3.04 12.61
CA GLN A 169 -1.24 3.90 13.33
C GLN A 169 -0.07 4.34 12.45
N GLN A 170 0.50 3.44 11.65
CA GLN A 170 1.57 3.79 10.72
C GLN A 170 1.08 4.73 9.63
N ILE A 171 -0.09 4.47 9.05
CA ILE A 171 -0.68 5.37 8.06
C ILE A 171 -0.83 6.78 8.62
N VAL A 172 -1.38 6.90 9.84
CA VAL A 172 -1.58 8.20 10.51
C VAL A 172 -0.23 8.89 10.74
N LYS A 173 0.78 8.18 11.25
CA LYS A 173 2.12 8.74 11.47
C LYS A 173 2.75 9.25 10.17
N TYR A 174 2.77 8.42 9.12
CA TYR A 174 3.27 8.81 7.81
C TYR A 174 2.52 10.05 7.28
N TYR A 175 1.19 10.07 7.43
CA TYR A 175 0.37 11.18 6.95
C TYR A 175 0.69 12.48 7.69
N GLU A 176 0.69 12.48 9.02
CA GLU A 176 0.94 13.67 9.83
C GLU A 176 2.30 14.31 9.52
N GLN A 177 3.27 13.52 9.10
CA GLN A 177 4.64 13.94 8.81
C GLN A 177 4.86 14.28 7.34
N GLY A 178 4.07 13.66 6.46
CA GLY A 178 3.95 14.06 5.07
C GLY A 178 3.28 15.42 4.92
N VAL A 179 2.37 15.83 5.81
CA VAL A 179 1.63 17.10 5.69
C VAL A 179 2.55 18.31 5.48
N PRO A 180 3.57 18.60 6.32
CA PRO A 180 4.48 19.72 6.10
C PRO A 180 5.27 19.67 4.77
N ILE A 181 5.57 18.46 4.28
CA ILE A 181 6.23 18.25 2.99
C ILE A 181 5.27 18.63 1.87
N VAL A 182 4.04 18.12 1.94
CA VAL A 182 3.00 18.31 0.93
C VAL A 182 2.52 19.77 0.87
N GLU A 183 2.45 20.47 2.00
CA GLU A 183 2.12 21.90 2.04
C GLU A 183 3.12 22.76 1.24
N LYS A 184 4.39 22.36 1.15
CA LYS A 184 5.39 23.06 0.32
C LYS A 184 5.14 22.92 -1.18
N LEU A 185 4.58 21.78 -1.60
CA LEU A 185 4.21 21.53 -2.99
C LEU A 185 3.09 22.51 -3.41
N LYS A 186 2.05 22.68 -2.58
CA LYS A 186 0.94 23.63 -2.82
C LYS A 186 1.39 25.07 -3.02
N ILE A 187 2.41 25.50 -2.28
CA ILE A 187 2.91 26.89 -2.33
C ILE A 187 3.60 27.17 -3.67
N ARG A 188 4.18 26.15 -4.33
CA ARG A 188 4.91 26.32 -5.60
C ARG A 188 4.00 26.24 -6.81
N ASP A 189 3.00 25.36 -6.81
CA ASP A 189 2.02 25.28 -7.90
C ASP A 189 1.27 26.61 -8.12
N ARG A 190 1.03 27.37 -7.03
CA ARG A 190 0.42 28.70 -7.10
C ARG A 190 1.31 29.78 -7.74
N ARG A 191 2.62 29.57 -7.88
CA ARG A 191 3.55 30.56 -8.49
C ARG A 191 3.67 30.43 -10.01
N ILE A 192 3.12 29.39 -10.61
CA ILE A 192 3.16 29.16 -12.07
C ILE A 192 1.93 29.80 -12.76
N LEU A 193 0.95 30.28 -12.00
CA LEU A 193 -0.31 30.87 -12.50
C LEU A 193 -0.36 32.41 -12.51
N ILE A 194 0.80 33.09 -12.60
CA ILE A 194 0.87 34.56 -12.73
C ILE A 194 1.56 34.94 -14.04
#